data_AF-A0A379USY3-F1
#
_entry.id   AF-A0A379USY3-F1
#
_cell.length_a   1.000
_cell.length_b   1.000
_cell.length_c   1.000
_cell.angle_alpha   90.00
_cell.angle_beta   90.00
_cell.angle_gamma   90.00
#
_symmetry.space_group_name_H-M   'P 1'
#
loop_
_entity.id
_entity.type
_entity.pdbx_description
1 polymer ?
#
loop_
_entity_poly.entity_id
_entity_poly.type
_entity_poly.pdbx_seq_one_letter_code
_entity_poly.pdbx_strand_id
1 'polypeptide(L)'
;MLVFQHENDDQVTVRDIRLNMEQDAEHRGTFDFSGRVNRDQRDLALSFSGTVDASDYPHNLTAGIEQLRWQLQGADLPAQGIEGQGQLQAQWQEAQKRLSFNHLNLTANDSSLTGHVQVTLAEQPEWQIDLQSSKLNLDNLLPHHSAVAQTGGAVSQGQNTLPLTRPVIASRVGAPPYQGLQSFTAEIALQADSVRWRGMDFTQVSTKMSNQAGLLDITELQGKLADGEMSLPGTLDARTASPRIEFHPRLNHVEIGTILKAFNYPISLTGKMSLVGDFSGADIDAEAFRHSWKGKAHVDMSNTRLEGMNFQQLVQQAVERSGGDAQQSQENMDNATRLDRFTTDLTLNKGTLTLDDMVGQSSMLALTGSGTLDLVKQSCDTQFNLRVLGGWNGDSNLITFLKETPVPLRVYGKWQELNYTLQVDQLLRKHLQDEAKRRLNDWADRNKDTRNGKDVKKLLNKL
;
A
#
# COMPACT_ATOMS: atom_id res chain seq x y z
N MET A 1 -10.15 -22.12 -39.48
CA MET A 1 -9.42 -20.94 -38.95
C MET A 1 -10.13 -19.71 -39.45
N LEU A 2 -10.56 -18.83 -38.56
CA LEU A 2 -11.09 -17.51 -38.90
C LEU A 2 -10.04 -16.47 -38.50
N VAL A 3 -9.85 -15.47 -39.36
CA VAL A 3 -8.94 -14.35 -39.11
C VAL A 3 -9.76 -13.09 -39.22
N PHE A 4 -9.80 -12.32 -38.14
CA PHE A 4 -10.43 -11.00 -38.11
C PHE A 4 -9.34 -9.93 -38.01
N GLN A 5 -9.44 -8.92 -38.86
CA GLN A 5 -8.59 -7.73 -38.83
C GLN A 5 -9.49 -6.52 -39.06
N HIS A 6 -9.62 -5.65 -38.07
CA HIS A 6 -10.24 -4.34 -38.24
C HIS A 6 -9.18 -3.35 -38.74
N GLU A 7 -9.56 -2.35 -39.55
CA GLU A 7 -8.60 -1.33 -40.00
C GLU A 7 -7.89 -0.71 -38.78
N ASN A 8 -6.56 -0.80 -38.78
CA ASN A 8 -5.62 -0.35 -37.72
C ASN A 8 -5.58 -1.16 -36.41
N ASP A 9 -6.16 -2.37 -36.34
CA ASP A 9 -6.11 -3.22 -35.13
C ASP A 9 -5.41 -4.57 -35.41
N ASP A 10 -4.90 -5.20 -34.35
CA ASP A 10 -4.13 -6.45 -34.43
C ASP A 10 -4.97 -7.65 -34.92
N GLN A 11 -4.31 -8.61 -35.57
CA GLN A 11 -4.94 -9.81 -36.11
C GLN A 11 -5.46 -10.71 -34.98
N VAL A 12 -6.78 -10.92 -34.92
CA VAL A 12 -7.40 -11.92 -34.04
C VAL A 12 -7.56 -13.21 -34.83
N THR A 13 -6.91 -14.27 -34.37
CA THR A 13 -6.99 -15.58 -35.03
C THR A 13 -7.80 -16.55 -34.20
N VAL A 14 -8.88 -17.07 -34.76
CA VAL A 14 -9.70 -18.11 -34.12
C VAL A 14 -9.45 -19.46 -34.81
N ARG A 15 -9.07 -20.47 -34.03
CA ARG A 15 -8.72 -21.82 -34.47
C ARG A 15 -9.52 -22.86 -33.72
N ASP A 16 -9.46 -24.09 -34.22
CA ASP A 16 -10.01 -25.28 -33.56
C ASP A 16 -11.50 -25.15 -33.21
N ILE A 17 -12.25 -24.40 -34.03
CA ILE A 17 -13.68 -24.16 -33.83
C ILE A 17 -14.46 -25.43 -34.09
N ARG A 18 -15.22 -25.87 -33.09
CA ARG A 18 -16.25 -26.89 -33.20
C ARG A 18 -17.53 -26.30 -32.64
N LEU A 19 -18.61 -26.45 -33.39
CA LEU A 19 -19.94 -26.04 -32.98
C LEU A 19 -20.92 -27.12 -33.44
N ASN A 20 -21.56 -27.77 -32.47
CA ASN A 20 -22.71 -28.61 -32.69
C ASN A 20 -23.93 -27.90 -32.12
N MET A 21 -25.00 -27.83 -32.89
CA MET A 21 -26.24 -27.20 -32.47
C MET A 21 -27.43 -28.01 -32.99
N GLU A 22 -28.38 -28.29 -32.13
CA GLU A 22 -29.64 -28.94 -32.47
C GLU A 22 -30.79 -28.03 -32.05
N GLN A 23 -31.85 -27.98 -32.86
CA GLN A 23 -33.02 -27.15 -32.61
C GLN A 23 -34.30 -27.94 -32.92
N ASP A 24 -35.30 -27.82 -32.06
CA ASP A 24 -36.62 -28.41 -32.21
C ASP A 24 -37.59 -27.51 -33.01
N ALA A 25 -38.84 -27.97 -33.18
CA ALA A 25 -39.86 -27.24 -33.92
C ALA A 25 -40.32 -25.95 -33.22
N GLU A 26 -40.15 -25.89 -31.90
CA GLU A 26 -40.45 -24.74 -31.05
C GLU A 26 -39.26 -23.76 -30.92
N HIS A 27 -38.23 -23.91 -31.75
CA HIS A 27 -37.02 -23.09 -31.76
C HIS A 27 -36.18 -23.16 -30.48
N ARG A 28 -36.36 -24.22 -29.68
CA ARG A 28 -35.51 -24.52 -28.52
C ARG A 28 -34.43 -25.50 -28.93
N GLY A 29 -33.25 -25.39 -28.32
CA GLY A 29 -32.10 -26.13 -28.79
C GLY A 29 -31.01 -26.32 -27.76
N THR A 30 -30.03 -27.11 -28.14
CA THR A 30 -28.78 -27.32 -27.40
C THR A 30 -27.61 -26.87 -28.26
N PHE A 31 -26.54 -26.43 -27.61
CA PHE A 31 -25.28 -26.13 -28.28
C PHE A 31 -24.10 -26.71 -27.51
N ASP A 32 -23.08 -27.11 -28.26
CA ASP A 32 -21.75 -27.46 -27.77
C ASP A 32 -20.72 -26.74 -28.64
N PHE A 33 -19.92 -25.89 -28.01
CA PHE A 33 -18.92 -25.08 -28.66
C PHE A 33 -17.55 -25.31 -28.02
N SER A 34 -16.52 -25.37 -28.86
CA SER A 34 -15.13 -25.23 -28.44
C SER A 34 -14.35 -24.42 -29.46
N GLY A 35 -13.40 -23.60 -29.01
CA GLY A 35 -12.51 -22.86 -29.89
C GLY A 35 -11.31 -22.30 -29.15
N ARG A 36 -10.33 -21.85 -29.93
CA ARG A 36 -9.14 -21.17 -29.42
C ARG A 36 -8.98 -19.83 -30.11
N VAL A 37 -8.84 -18.77 -29.33
CA VAL A 37 -8.61 -17.40 -29.80
C VAL A 37 -7.17 -17.01 -29.46
N ASN A 38 -6.42 -16.57 -30.47
CA ASN A 38 -5.07 -16.07 -30.30
C ASN A 38 -4.99 -14.59 -30.67
N ARG A 39 -4.44 -13.76 -29.78
CA ARG A 39 -4.24 -12.32 -29.97
C ARG A 39 -3.06 -11.83 -29.14
N ASP A 40 -2.12 -11.10 -29.72
CA ASP A 40 -0.99 -10.45 -29.02
C ASP A 40 -0.14 -11.40 -28.16
N GLN A 41 0.17 -12.58 -28.68
CA GLN A 41 0.84 -13.67 -27.93
C GLN A 41 0.06 -14.16 -26.70
N ARG A 42 -1.26 -13.93 -26.67
CA ARG A 42 -2.17 -14.54 -25.70
C ARG A 42 -3.04 -15.57 -26.40
N ASP A 43 -3.20 -16.71 -25.75
CA ASP A 43 -4.01 -17.83 -26.19
C ASP A 43 -5.15 -18.04 -25.20
N LEU A 44 -6.38 -17.93 -25.69
CA LEU A 44 -7.61 -18.22 -24.96
C LEU A 44 -8.23 -19.47 -25.54
N ALA A 45 -8.14 -20.59 -24.83
CA ALA A 45 -8.98 -21.75 -25.08
C ALA A 45 -10.33 -21.55 -24.37
N LEU A 46 -11.43 -21.81 -25.07
CA LEU A 46 -12.79 -21.65 -24.56
C LEU A 46 -13.65 -22.82 -25.03
N SER A 47 -14.41 -23.41 -24.13
CA SER A 47 -15.45 -24.37 -24.47
C SER A 47 -16.69 -24.12 -23.63
N PHE A 48 -17.86 -24.19 -24.25
CA PHE A 48 -19.10 -24.11 -23.52
C PHE A 48 -20.21 -24.95 -24.14
N SER A 49 -21.08 -25.47 -23.30
CA SER A 49 -22.29 -26.19 -23.72
C SER A 49 -23.49 -25.79 -22.89
N GLY A 50 -24.68 -25.96 -23.47
CA GLY A 50 -25.89 -25.50 -22.84
C GLY A 50 -27.12 -25.56 -23.73
N THR A 51 -28.13 -24.81 -23.31
CA THR A 51 -29.44 -24.72 -23.97
C THR A 51 -29.69 -23.31 -24.47
N VAL A 52 -30.47 -23.20 -25.55
CA VAL A 52 -30.95 -21.94 -26.10
C VAL A 52 -32.47 -22.01 -26.28
N ASP A 53 -33.17 -20.97 -25.88
CA ASP A 53 -34.59 -20.79 -26.16
C ASP A 53 -34.76 -19.54 -27.02
N ALA A 54 -35.07 -19.76 -28.29
CA ALA A 54 -35.32 -18.75 -29.31
C ALA A 54 -36.81 -18.73 -29.74
N SER A 55 -37.72 -19.29 -28.94
CA SER A 55 -39.15 -19.37 -29.26
C SER A 55 -39.83 -18.01 -29.44
N ASP A 56 -39.31 -16.97 -28.78
CA ASP A 56 -39.78 -15.57 -28.86
C ASP A 56 -38.79 -14.64 -29.59
N TYR A 57 -37.93 -15.21 -30.45
CA TYR A 57 -37.01 -14.41 -31.26
C TYR A 57 -37.79 -13.58 -32.32
N PRO A 58 -37.49 -12.28 -32.53
CA PRO A 58 -36.34 -11.54 -32.03
C PRO A 58 -36.54 -10.82 -30.70
N HIS A 59 -37.73 -10.86 -30.09
CA HIS A 59 -38.04 -10.08 -28.89
C HIS A 59 -37.22 -10.50 -27.67
N ASN A 60 -37.10 -11.81 -27.46
CA ASN A 60 -36.36 -12.40 -26.36
C ASN A 60 -35.57 -13.63 -26.83
N LEU A 61 -34.32 -13.73 -26.39
CA LEU A 61 -33.47 -14.89 -26.62
C LEU A 61 -32.78 -15.22 -25.30
N THR A 62 -32.93 -16.46 -24.82
CA THR A 62 -32.25 -16.91 -23.60
C THR A 62 -31.31 -18.06 -23.89
N ALA A 63 -30.17 -18.09 -23.22
CA ALA A 63 -29.22 -19.20 -23.28
C ALA A 63 -28.77 -19.57 -21.87
N GLY A 64 -28.92 -20.84 -21.50
CA GLY A 64 -28.35 -21.40 -20.27
C GLY A 64 -27.02 -22.06 -20.59
N ILE A 65 -25.91 -21.46 -20.17
CA ILE A 65 -24.59 -22.06 -20.26
C ILE A 65 -24.36 -22.91 -19.02
N GLU A 66 -24.42 -24.23 -19.18
CA GLU A 66 -24.36 -25.20 -18.09
C GLU A 66 -22.92 -25.63 -17.79
N GLN A 67 -22.10 -25.69 -18.83
CA GLN A 67 -20.66 -25.95 -18.70
C GLN A 67 -19.91 -24.91 -19.49
N LEU A 68 -19.13 -24.09 -18.79
CA LEU A 68 -18.14 -23.20 -19.37
C LEU A 68 -16.78 -23.62 -18.86
N ARG A 69 -15.78 -23.71 -19.74
CA ARG A 69 -14.37 -23.84 -19.39
C ARG A 69 -13.55 -22.90 -20.22
N TRP A 70 -12.56 -22.28 -19.60
CA TRP A 70 -11.67 -21.35 -20.26
C TRP A 70 -10.26 -21.44 -19.69
N GLN A 71 -9.28 -21.17 -20.54
CA GLN A 71 -7.88 -21.11 -20.17
C GLN A 71 -7.21 -20.02 -20.99
N LEU A 72 -6.62 -19.06 -20.31
CA LEU A 72 -5.95 -17.90 -20.86
C LEU A 72 -4.47 -17.96 -20.46
N GLN A 73 -3.59 -17.94 -21.45
CA GLN A 73 -2.14 -17.98 -21.25
C GLN A 73 -1.46 -16.98 -22.19
N GLY A 74 -0.23 -16.57 -21.86
CA GLY A 74 0.59 -15.75 -22.74
C GLY A 74 1.05 -14.44 -22.10
N ALA A 75 1.27 -13.43 -22.94
CA ALA A 75 1.91 -12.19 -22.51
C ALA A 75 1.07 -11.38 -21.49
N ASP A 76 1.76 -10.72 -20.56
CA ASP A 76 1.20 -9.87 -19.49
C ASP A 76 0.17 -10.55 -18.58
N LEU A 77 0.29 -11.87 -18.44
CA LEU A 77 -0.50 -12.69 -17.51
C LEU A 77 0.43 -13.30 -16.45
N PRO A 78 -0.13 -13.78 -15.32
CA PRO A 78 0.62 -14.60 -14.38
C PRO A 78 1.29 -15.80 -15.09
N ALA A 79 2.44 -16.24 -14.60
CA ALA A 79 3.23 -17.29 -15.27
C ALA A 79 2.46 -18.63 -15.40
N GLN A 80 1.58 -18.93 -14.45
CA GLN A 80 0.70 -20.09 -14.47
C GLN A 80 -0.50 -19.95 -15.43
N GLY A 81 -0.69 -18.78 -16.04
CA GLY A 81 -1.91 -18.44 -16.78
C GLY A 81 -3.12 -18.25 -15.87
N ILE A 82 -4.29 -18.23 -16.48
CA ILE A 82 -5.56 -18.16 -15.78
C ILE A 82 -6.50 -19.19 -16.38
N GLU A 83 -6.98 -20.12 -15.58
CA GLU A 83 -7.96 -21.12 -16.01
C GLU A 83 -9.18 -21.11 -15.12
N GLY A 84 -10.32 -21.52 -15.67
CA GLY A 84 -11.57 -21.41 -14.96
C GLY A 84 -12.68 -22.22 -15.58
N GLN A 85 -13.75 -22.34 -14.82
CA GLN A 85 -14.97 -22.99 -15.25
C GLN A 85 -16.18 -22.26 -14.68
N GLY A 86 -17.37 -22.58 -15.19
CA GLY A 86 -18.57 -22.01 -14.61
C GLY A 86 -19.84 -22.31 -15.36
N GLN A 87 -20.86 -21.58 -14.97
CA GLN A 87 -22.19 -21.59 -15.56
C GLN A 87 -22.78 -20.19 -15.47
N LEU A 88 -23.68 -19.88 -16.39
CA LEU A 88 -24.41 -18.61 -16.41
C LEU A 88 -25.66 -18.71 -17.26
N GLN A 89 -26.58 -17.77 -17.09
CA GLN A 89 -27.72 -17.60 -17.98
C GLN A 89 -27.59 -16.26 -18.70
N ALA A 90 -27.54 -16.28 -20.03
CA ALA A 90 -27.58 -15.08 -20.85
C ALA A 90 -29.02 -14.82 -21.33
N GLN A 91 -29.43 -13.56 -21.38
CA GLN A 91 -30.71 -13.13 -21.93
C GLN A 91 -30.55 -11.85 -22.75
N TRP A 92 -30.98 -11.91 -24.00
CA TRP A 92 -31.09 -10.75 -24.88
C TRP A 92 -32.54 -10.29 -24.96
N GLN A 93 -32.78 -9.00 -24.71
CA GLN A 93 -34.07 -8.35 -24.84
C GLN A 93 -33.97 -7.22 -25.88
N GLU A 94 -34.54 -7.44 -27.06
CA GLU A 94 -34.36 -6.57 -28.23
C GLU A 94 -35.00 -5.18 -28.03
N ALA A 95 -36.17 -5.12 -27.41
CA ALA A 95 -36.90 -3.86 -27.20
C ALA A 95 -36.12 -2.86 -26.33
N GLN A 96 -35.34 -3.36 -25.36
CA GLN A 96 -34.51 -2.57 -24.45
C GLN A 96 -33.05 -2.51 -24.91
N LYS A 97 -32.68 -3.24 -25.98
CA LYS A 97 -31.28 -3.45 -26.40
C LYS A 97 -30.39 -3.92 -25.25
N ARG A 98 -30.94 -4.83 -24.44
CA ARG A 98 -30.34 -5.24 -23.16
C ARG A 98 -29.83 -6.66 -23.23
N LEU A 99 -28.59 -6.85 -22.83
CA LEU A 99 -27.99 -8.16 -22.59
C LEU A 99 -27.76 -8.34 -21.09
N SER A 100 -28.33 -9.40 -20.53
CA SER A 100 -28.21 -9.73 -19.09
C SER A 100 -27.54 -11.08 -18.93
N PHE A 101 -26.63 -11.17 -17.96
CA PHE A 101 -25.98 -12.39 -17.51
C PHE A 101 -26.38 -12.62 -16.06
N ASN A 102 -27.28 -13.57 -15.85
CA ASN A 102 -27.84 -13.92 -14.55
C ASN A 102 -27.21 -15.21 -14.03
N HIS A 103 -27.28 -15.40 -12.70
CA HIS A 103 -26.78 -16.61 -12.04
C HIS A 103 -25.33 -16.93 -12.44
N LEU A 104 -24.49 -15.91 -12.59
CA LEU A 104 -23.06 -16.10 -12.82
C LEU A 104 -22.52 -16.94 -11.69
N ASN A 105 -21.78 -17.99 -12.04
CA ASN A 105 -20.98 -18.77 -11.12
C ASN A 105 -19.73 -19.21 -11.86
N LEU A 106 -18.67 -18.44 -11.67
CA LEU A 106 -17.42 -18.56 -12.40
C LEU A 106 -16.27 -18.79 -11.42
N THR A 107 -15.29 -19.58 -11.83
CA THR A 107 -14.01 -19.68 -11.16
C THR A 107 -12.90 -19.16 -12.06
N ALA A 108 -11.83 -18.68 -11.44
CA ALA A 108 -10.60 -18.28 -12.09
C ALA A 108 -9.44 -18.62 -11.14
N ASN A 109 -8.65 -19.64 -11.49
CA ASN A 109 -7.64 -20.24 -10.61
C ASN A 109 -8.26 -20.60 -9.25
N ASP A 110 -7.77 -19.99 -8.17
CA ASP A 110 -8.27 -20.17 -6.80
C ASP A 110 -9.26 -19.08 -6.37
N SER A 111 -9.87 -18.38 -7.33
CA SER A 111 -10.90 -17.36 -7.12
C SER A 111 -12.28 -17.81 -7.59
N SER A 112 -13.31 -17.27 -6.98
CA SER A 112 -14.72 -17.49 -7.32
C SER A 112 -15.43 -16.16 -7.57
N LEU A 113 -16.44 -16.17 -8.44
CA LEU A 113 -17.25 -15.00 -8.73
C LEU A 113 -18.68 -15.43 -9.02
N THR A 114 -19.64 -14.85 -8.31
CA THR A 114 -21.07 -15.03 -8.52
C THR A 114 -21.77 -13.70 -8.69
N GLY A 115 -22.99 -13.71 -9.24
CA GLY A 115 -23.81 -12.49 -9.31
C GLY A 115 -24.49 -12.30 -10.65
N HIS A 116 -24.65 -11.04 -11.04
CA HIS A 116 -25.28 -10.66 -12.30
C HIS A 116 -24.59 -9.46 -12.95
N VAL A 117 -24.62 -9.44 -14.27
CA VAL A 117 -24.09 -8.35 -15.09
C VAL A 117 -25.13 -8.03 -16.15
N GLN A 118 -25.39 -6.75 -16.36
CA GLN A 118 -26.29 -6.28 -17.38
C GLN A 118 -25.61 -5.17 -18.18
N VAL A 119 -25.84 -5.15 -19.49
CA VAL A 119 -25.47 -4.03 -20.35
C VAL A 119 -26.65 -3.60 -21.21
N THR A 120 -26.90 -2.30 -21.25
CA THR A 120 -27.81 -1.68 -22.22
C THR A 120 -26.96 -1.10 -23.35
N LEU A 121 -27.20 -1.58 -24.58
CA LEU A 121 -26.48 -1.12 -25.76
C LEU A 121 -27.11 0.19 -26.27
N ALA A 122 -26.51 1.30 -25.86
CA ALA A 122 -26.76 2.65 -26.40
C ALA A 122 -25.50 3.15 -27.13
N GLU A 123 -25.49 4.42 -27.59
CA GLU A 123 -24.28 5.04 -28.17
C GLU A 123 -23.08 4.93 -27.22
N GLN A 124 -23.32 5.10 -25.92
CA GLN A 124 -22.41 4.73 -24.85
C GLN A 124 -23.04 3.58 -24.06
N PRO A 125 -22.45 2.37 -24.06
CA PRO A 125 -22.99 1.24 -23.31
C PRO A 125 -23.10 1.55 -21.82
N GLU A 126 -24.22 1.18 -21.22
CA GLU A 126 -24.49 1.35 -19.80
C GLU A 126 -24.40 0.00 -19.09
N TRP A 127 -23.46 -0.14 -18.17
CA TRP A 127 -23.22 -1.37 -17.43
C TRP A 127 -23.78 -1.32 -16.02
N GLN A 128 -24.37 -2.43 -15.57
CA GLN A 128 -24.73 -2.66 -14.18
C GLN A 128 -24.10 -3.98 -13.76
N ILE A 129 -23.23 -3.93 -12.76
CA ILE A 129 -22.41 -5.06 -12.33
C ILE A 129 -22.62 -5.22 -10.84
N ASP A 130 -23.16 -6.36 -10.41
CA ASP A 130 -23.31 -6.71 -9.00
C ASP A 130 -22.77 -8.12 -8.80
N LEU A 131 -21.63 -8.18 -8.15
CA LEU A 131 -20.81 -9.38 -8.03
C LEU A 131 -20.47 -9.68 -6.58
N GLN A 132 -20.35 -10.97 -6.30
CA GLN A 132 -19.93 -11.50 -5.02
C GLN A 132 -18.80 -12.50 -5.22
N SER A 133 -17.90 -12.60 -4.25
CA SER A 133 -16.79 -13.54 -4.29
C SER A 133 -16.54 -14.11 -2.90
N SER A 134 -16.47 -15.45 -2.79
CA SER A 134 -16.02 -16.05 -1.52
C SER A 134 -14.51 -15.90 -1.35
N LYS A 135 -13.77 -15.89 -2.46
CA LYS A 135 -12.33 -15.65 -2.47
C LYS A 135 -11.93 -15.02 -3.80
N LEU A 136 -11.23 -13.90 -3.73
CA LEU A 136 -10.65 -13.22 -4.89
C LEU A 136 -9.13 -13.07 -4.69
N ASN A 137 -8.35 -13.91 -5.36
CA ASN A 137 -6.90 -13.86 -5.28
C ASN A 137 -6.30 -13.06 -6.44
N LEU A 138 -6.10 -11.77 -6.23
CA LEU A 138 -5.53 -10.86 -7.23
C LEU A 138 -4.07 -11.19 -7.55
N ASP A 139 -3.33 -11.85 -6.65
CA ASP A 139 -1.96 -12.29 -6.91
C ASP A 139 -1.89 -13.36 -8.00
N ASN A 140 -2.96 -14.16 -8.14
CA ASN A 140 -3.07 -15.20 -9.16
C ASN A 140 -3.82 -14.76 -10.42
N LEU A 141 -4.34 -13.53 -10.45
CA LEU A 141 -5.14 -12.99 -11.56
C LEU A 141 -4.50 -11.79 -12.24
N LEU A 142 -3.61 -11.07 -11.55
CA LEU A 142 -2.90 -9.91 -12.07
C LEU A 142 -1.41 -10.22 -12.24
N PRO A 143 -0.76 -9.69 -13.30
CA PRO A 143 0.68 -9.83 -13.45
C PRO A 143 1.41 -9.09 -12.32
N HIS A 144 2.42 -9.74 -11.74
CA HIS A 144 3.30 -9.09 -10.77
C HIS A 144 4.38 -8.29 -11.49
N HIS A 145 4.25 -6.98 -11.56
CA HIS A 145 5.37 -6.09 -11.91
C HIS A 145 6.30 -5.97 -10.71
N SER A 146 7.12 -7.00 -10.47
CA SER A 146 8.24 -6.90 -9.54
C SER A 146 9.43 -6.27 -10.28
N ALA A 147 9.44 -4.94 -10.37
CA ALA A 147 10.66 -4.22 -10.74
C ALA A 147 11.66 -4.33 -9.58
N VAL A 148 12.38 -5.45 -9.53
CA VAL A 148 13.67 -5.49 -8.83
C VAL A 148 14.63 -4.75 -9.75
N ALA A 149 14.98 -3.51 -9.39
CA ALA A 149 16.15 -2.87 -9.94
C ALA A 149 17.35 -3.79 -9.66
N GLN A 150 17.81 -4.49 -10.71
CA GLN A 150 19.07 -5.21 -10.67
C GLN A 150 20.20 -4.20 -10.53
N THR A 151 20.57 -3.86 -9.29
CA THR A 151 21.92 -3.39 -9.01
C THR A 151 22.80 -4.61 -8.77
N GLY A 152 23.48 -5.04 -9.85
CA GLY A 152 24.75 -5.77 -9.86
C GLY A 152 24.95 -6.94 -8.87
N GLY A 153 24.94 -8.16 -9.42
CA GLY A 153 25.88 -9.21 -9.02
C GLY A 153 25.36 -10.33 -8.10
N ALA A 154 24.75 -11.35 -8.69
CA ALA A 154 25.04 -12.78 -8.49
C ALA A 154 23.95 -13.61 -9.18
N VAL A 155 24.37 -14.49 -10.09
CA VAL A 155 23.49 -15.38 -10.85
C VAL A 155 22.99 -16.48 -9.92
N SER A 156 21.74 -16.37 -9.44
CA SER A 156 21.02 -17.52 -8.89
C SER A 156 20.28 -18.22 -10.02
N GLN A 157 20.79 -19.39 -10.41
CA GLN A 157 20.05 -20.35 -11.22
C GLN A 157 18.84 -20.86 -10.42
N GLY A 158 17.68 -20.31 -10.76
CA GLY A 158 16.36 -20.88 -10.47
C GLY A 158 15.45 -20.40 -11.59
N GLN A 159 14.86 -21.33 -12.33
CA GLN A 159 13.91 -21.05 -13.42
C GLN A 159 12.76 -20.19 -12.91
N ASN A 160 12.89 -18.87 -13.03
CA ASN A 160 11.78 -17.95 -12.94
C ASN A 160 11.58 -17.44 -14.36
N THR A 161 10.63 -18.06 -15.07
CA THR A 161 10.21 -17.62 -16.40
C THR A 161 9.75 -16.17 -16.27
N LEU A 162 10.55 -15.24 -16.80
CA LEU A 162 10.15 -13.85 -16.94
C LEU A 162 8.79 -13.83 -17.68
N PRO A 163 7.79 -13.08 -17.18
CA PRO A 163 6.51 -12.98 -17.86
C PRO A 163 6.75 -12.53 -19.30
N LEU A 164 6.16 -13.25 -20.27
CA LEU A 164 6.25 -12.84 -21.67
C LEU A 164 5.68 -11.43 -21.79
N THR A 165 6.44 -10.53 -22.37
CA THR A 165 5.99 -9.16 -22.61
C THR A 165 5.32 -9.09 -23.97
N ARG A 166 4.27 -8.27 -24.08
CA ARG A 166 3.59 -8.03 -25.36
C ARG A 166 4.58 -7.52 -26.40
N PRO A 167 4.46 -7.93 -27.68
CA PRO A 167 5.26 -7.35 -28.74
C PRO A 167 4.95 -5.85 -28.85
N VAL A 168 5.99 -5.04 -29.12
CA VAL A 168 5.93 -3.56 -29.11
C VAL A 168 4.87 -2.99 -30.08
N ILE A 169 4.47 -3.74 -31.10
CA ILE A 169 3.43 -3.37 -32.08
C ILE A 169 2.02 -3.48 -31.48
N ALA A 170 1.79 -4.43 -30.57
CA ALA A 170 0.51 -4.65 -29.88
C ALA A 170 0.36 -3.78 -28.61
N SER A 171 1.47 -3.25 -28.10
CA SER A 171 1.45 -2.19 -27.10
C SER A 171 1.06 -0.90 -27.82
N ARG A 172 -0.11 -0.32 -27.52
CA ARG A 172 -0.48 1.01 -28.01
C ARG A 172 0.48 2.05 -27.44
N VAL A 173 1.64 2.21 -28.06
CA VAL A 173 2.66 3.18 -27.69
C VAL A 173 2.04 4.57 -27.78
N GLY A 174 1.77 5.20 -26.64
CA GLY A 174 1.28 6.57 -26.56
C GLY A 174 -0.24 6.74 -26.39
N ALA A 175 -1.02 5.69 -26.16
CA ALA A 175 -2.41 5.86 -25.71
C ALA A 175 -2.43 6.40 -24.27
N PRO A 176 -3.12 7.52 -23.98
CA PRO A 176 -3.33 7.98 -22.61
C PRO A 176 -3.84 6.85 -21.71
N PRO A 177 -3.34 6.76 -20.46
CA PRO A 177 -3.79 5.73 -19.55
C PRO A 177 -5.30 5.89 -19.27
N TYR A 178 -5.98 4.77 -19.00
CA TYR A 178 -7.42 4.73 -18.68
C TYR A 178 -8.39 5.16 -19.77
N GLN A 179 -7.96 5.32 -21.03
CA GLN A 179 -8.86 5.68 -22.15
C GLN A 179 -10.09 4.78 -22.28
N GLY A 180 -9.98 3.50 -21.92
CA GLY A 180 -11.11 2.57 -21.95
C GLY A 180 -12.29 3.00 -21.07
N LEU A 181 -12.07 3.81 -20.03
CA LEU A 181 -13.17 4.32 -19.18
C LEU A 181 -14.06 5.32 -19.91
N GLN A 182 -13.56 5.98 -20.97
CA GLN A 182 -14.33 6.99 -21.72
C GLN A 182 -15.45 6.38 -22.58
N SER A 183 -15.42 5.08 -22.84
CA SER A 183 -16.31 4.46 -23.83
C SER A 183 -17.61 3.92 -23.26
N PHE A 184 -17.86 4.05 -21.95
CA PHE A 184 -19.04 3.47 -21.29
C PHE A 184 -19.43 4.21 -20.01
N THR A 185 -20.65 3.98 -19.55
CA THR A 185 -21.07 4.25 -18.17
C THR A 185 -21.24 2.94 -17.41
N ALA A 186 -20.99 2.95 -16.11
CA ALA A 186 -21.16 1.76 -15.28
C ALA A 186 -21.54 2.09 -13.85
N GLU A 187 -22.35 1.22 -13.26
CA GLU A 187 -22.52 1.07 -11.81
C GLU A 187 -21.96 -0.30 -11.42
N ILE A 188 -21.07 -0.33 -10.44
CA ILE A 188 -20.30 -1.52 -10.05
C ILE A 188 -20.41 -1.70 -8.55
N ALA A 189 -20.95 -2.83 -8.13
CA ALA A 189 -20.92 -3.32 -6.76
C ALA A 189 -20.18 -4.66 -6.72
N LEU A 190 -19.19 -4.78 -5.83
CA LEU A 190 -18.47 -6.02 -5.58
C LEU A 190 -18.34 -6.23 -4.08
N GLN A 191 -18.78 -7.39 -3.61
CA GLN A 191 -18.52 -7.86 -2.25
C GLN A 191 -17.63 -9.10 -2.31
N ALA A 192 -16.62 -9.16 -1.45
CA ALA A 192 -15.75 -10.32 -1.34
C ALA A 192 -15.48 -10.69 0.12
N ASP A 193 -15.70 -11.95 0.47
CA ASP A 193 -15.44 -12.43 1.83
C ASP A 193 -13.94 -12.37 2.14
N SER A 194 -13.10 -12.71 1.14
CA SER A 194 -11.65 -12.63 1.21
C SER A 194 -11.05 -12.14 -0.10
N VAL A 195 -10.10 -11.20 -0.01
CA VAL A 195 -9.28 -10.74 -1.14
C VAL A 195 -7.81 -10.90 -0.79
N ARG A 196 -7.02 -11.51 -1.66
CA ARG A 196 -5.56 -11.57 -1.53
C ARG A 196 -4.90 -10.65 -2.54
N TRP A 197 -4.05 -9.73 -2.06
CA TRP A 197 -3.29 -8.82 -2.91
C TRP A 197 -1.95 -8.46 -2.27
N ARG A 198 -0.87 -8.64 -3.02
CA ARG A 198 0.52 -8.47 -2.60
C ARG A 198 0.85 -9.26 -1.32
N GLY A 199 0.28 -10.46 -1.21
CA GLY A 199 0.39 -11.31 -0.02
C GLY A 199 -0.36 -10.81 1.21
N MET A 200 -1.12 -9.72 1.12
CA MET A 200 -2.02 -9.27 2.18
C MET A 200 -3.38 -9.94 2.02
N ASP A 201 -3.92 -10.45 3.12
CA ASP A 201 -5.24 -11.07 3.18
C ASP A 201 -6.24 -10.08 3.77
N PHE A 202 -7.11 -9.56 2.90
CA PHE A 202 -8.22 -8.72 3.27
C PHE A 202 -9.47 -9.57 3.49
N THR A 203 -10.33 -9.16 4.41
CA THR A 203 -11.63 -9.78 4.65
C THR A 203 -12.75 -8.75 4.65
N GLN A 204 -13.98 -9.19 4.42
CA GLN A 204 -15.17 -8.32 4.40
C GLN A 204 -15.00 -7.14 3.44
N VAL A 205 -14.48 -7.41 2.25
CA VAL A 205 -14.21 -6.39 1.25
C VAL A 205 -15.51 -5.98 0.58
N SER A 206 -15.78 -4.67 0.56
CA SER A 206 -16.94 -4.10 -0.09
C SER A 206 -16.52 -2.93 -0.96
N THR A 207 -17.02 -2.93 -2.20
CA THR A 207 -16.64 -1.99 -3.24
C THR A 207 -17.88 -1.49 -3.97
N LYS A 208 -17.99 -0.17 -4.12
CA LYS A 208 -18.99 0.50 -4.95
C LYS A 208 -18.32 1.59 -5.78
N MET A 209 -18.48 1.49 -7.09
CA MET A 209 -17.93 2.44 -8.03
C MET A 209 -18.97 2.80 -9.09
N SER A 210 -18.88 4.02 -9.60
CA SER A 210 -19.58 4.43 -10.82
C SER A 210 -18.58 4.98 -11.82
N ASN A 211 -18.76 4.69 -13.11
CA ASN A 211 -18.02 5.33 -14.19
C ASN A 211 -19.00 6.13 -15.05
N GLN A 212 -18.70 7.39 -15.29
CA GLN A 212 -19.44 8.26 -16.20
C GLN A 212 -18.51 8.71 -17.32
N ALA A 213 -18.33 7.83 -18.33
CA ALA A 213 -17.55 8.10 -19.53
C ALA A 213 -16.17 8.73 -19.22
N GLY A 214 -15.43 8.11 -18.29
CA GLY A 214 -14.06 8.51 -17.94
C GLY A 214 -13.95 9.22 -16.60
N LEU A 215 -15.06 9.57 -15.95
CA LEU A 215 -15.08 9.95 -14.55
C LEU A 215 -15.47 8.74 -13.70
N LEU A 216 -14.48 8.08 -13.11
CA LEU A 216 -14.66 6.97 -12.18
C LEU A 216 -14.73 7.52 -10.74
N ASP A 217 -15.85 7.29 -10.06
CA ASP A 217 -16.05 7.61 -8.66
C ASP A 217 -16.10 6.33 -7.83
N ILE A 218 -15.23 6.22 -6.82
CA ILE A 218 -15.10 5.08 -5.91
C ILE A 218 -15.65 5.53 -4.56
N THR A 219 -16.96 5.39 -4.41
CA THR A 219 -17.70 5.83 -3.22
C THR A 219 -17.45 4.90 -2.02
N GLU A 220 -17.18 3.62 -2.29
CA GLU A 220 -16.87 2.63 -1.27
C GLU A 220 -15.74 1.73 -1.78
N LEU A 221 -14.66 1.63 -1.02
CA LEU A 221 -13.63 0.61 -1.17
C LEU A 221 -13.08 0.36 0.23
N GLN A 222 -13.57 -0.68 0.89
CA GLN A 222 -13.26 -0.94 2.28
C GLN A 222 -13.09 -2.42 2.57
N GLY A 223 -12.41 -2.73 3.67
CA GLY A 223 -12.20 -4.09 4.15
C GLY A 223 -11.37 -4.11 5.43
N LYS A 224 -11.11 -5.32 5.93
CA LYS A 224 -10.30 -5.56 7.12
C LYS A 224 -8.98 -6.22 6.75
N LEU A 225 -7.90 -5.77 7.37
CA LEU A 225 -6.58 -6.38 7.28
C LEU A 225 -6.17 -6.84 8.69
N ALA A 226 -6.27 -8.16 8.93
CA ALA A 226 -6.28 -8.73 10.27
C ALA A 226 -7.32 -8.02 11.16
N ASP A 227 -6.91 -7.48 12.31
CA ASP A 227 -7.81 -6.77 13.24
C ASP A 227 -8.03 -5.29 12.86
N GLY A 228 -7.33 -4.77 11.84
CA GLY A 228 -7.44 -3.39 11.41
C GLY A 228 -8.49 -3.18 10.32
N GLU A 229 -9.01 -1.96 10.21
CA GLU A 229 -9.97 -1.55 9.19
C GLU A 229 -9.33 -0.58 8.20
N MET A 230 -9.73 -0.71 6.93
CA MET A 230 -9.20 0.08 5.82
C MET A 230 -10.33 0.57 4.94
N SER A 231 -10.24 1.83 4.50
CA SER A 231 -11.12 2.43 3.52
C SER A 231 -10.29 3.34 2.59
N LEU A 232 -10.53 3.26 1.29
CA LEU A 232 -9.79 3.99 0.25
C LEU A 232 -10.76 4.54 -0.83
N PRO A 233 -11.73 5.39 -0.47
CA PRO A 233 -12.56 6.05 -1.46
C PRO A 233 -11.75 7.06 -2.28
N GLY A 234 -12.21 7.37 -3.47
CA GLY A 234 -11.47 8.26 -4.37
C GLY A 234 -12.13 8.48 -5.72
N THR A 235 -11.46 9.24 -6.57
CA THR A 235 -11.91 9.52 -7.94
C THR A 235 -10.76 9.39 -8.93
N LEU A 236 -11.10 9.05 -10.16
CA LEU A 236 -10.21 9.08 -11.30
C LEU A 236 -10.91 9.80 -12.46
N ASP A 237 -10.34 10.92 -12.88
CA ASP A 237 -10.79 11.67 -14.04
C ASP A 237 -9.83 11.43 -15.21
N ALA A 238 -10.24 10.56 -16.13
CA ALA A 238 -9.54 10.21 -17.35
C ALA A 238 -10.12 10.92 -18.59
N ARG A 239 -10.97 11.94 -18.43
CA ARG A 239 -11.57 12.67 -19.56
C ARG A 239 -10.56 13.55 -20.32
N THR A 240 -9.37 13.74 -19.74
CA THR A 240 -8.26 14.49 -20.35
C THR A 240 -7.05 13.58 -20.61
N ALA A 241 -6.11 14.04 -21.43
CA ALA A 241 -4.89 13.27 -21.74
C ALA A 241 -3.95 13.06 -20.53
N SER A 242 -4.13 13.82 -19.44
CA SER A 242 -3.39 13.67 -18.19
C SER A 242 -4.38 13.36 -17.06
N PRO A 243 -4.60 12.07 -16.75
CA PRO A 243 -5.57 11.68 -15.74
C PRO A 243 -5.22 12.27 -14.37
N ARG A 244 -6.26 12.63 -13.62
CA ARG A 244 -6.14 13.06 -12.23
C ARG A 244 -6.80 12.02 -11.34
N ILE A 245 -6.04 11.48 -10.41
CA ILE A 245 -6.52 10.51 -9.43
C ILE A 245 -6.40 11.12 -8.05
N GLU A 246 -7.42 10.92 -7.23
CA GLU A 246 -7.45 11.35 -5.83
C GLU A 246 -7.96 10.19 -4.96
N PHE A 247 -7.30 9.94 -3.83
CA PHE A 247 -7.75 8.99 -2.81
C PHE A 247 -7.74 9.64 -1.44
N HIS A 248 -8.69 9.20 -0.62
CA HIS A 248 -8.88 9.66 0.76
C HIS A 248 -8.73 8.50 1.75
N PRO A 249 -7.52 7.91 1.89
CA PRO A 249 -7.31 6.75 2.74
C PRO A 249 -7.70 7.01 4.19
N ARG A 250 -8.38 6.03 4.77
CA ARG A 250 -8.67 5.93 6.19
C ARG A 250 -8.27 4.55 6.68
N LEU A 251 -7.28 4.52 7.57
CA LEU A 251 -6.79 3.31 8.22
C LEU A 251 -7.09 3.41 9.71
N ASN A 252 -7.50 2.30 10.32
CA ASN A 252 -7.80 2.22 11.74
C ASN A 252 -7.15 0.96 12.32
N HIS A 253 -6.14 1.13 13.19
CA HIS A 253 -5.40 0.04 13.83
C HIS A 253 -4.82 -1.03 12.87
N VAL A 254 -4.33 -0.61 11.70
CA VAL A 254 -3.68 -1.50 10.73
C VAL A 254 -2.23 -1.78 11.13
N GLU A 255 -1.78 -3.02 11.05
CA GLU A 255 -0.37 -3.36 11.35
C GLU A 255 0.57 -2.81 10.26
N ILE A 256 1.37 -1.81 10.60
CA ILE A 256 2.27 -1.14 9.64
C ILE A 256 3.30 -2.10 9.03
N GLY A 257 3.76 -3.10 9.79
CA GLY A 257 4.72 -4.08 9.31
C GLY A 257 4.19 -4.90 8.12
N THR A 258 2.89 -5.15 8.06
CA THR A 258 2.23 -5.82 6.94
C THR A 258 2.33 -5.00 5.65
N ILE A 259 2.10 -3.69 5.74
CA ILE A 259 2.18 -2.77 4.60
C ILE A 259 3.64 -2.65 4.13
N LEU A 260 4.58 -2.41 5.05
CA LEU A 260 6.01 -2.29 4.73
C LEU A 260 6.53 -3.54 4.00
N LYS A 261 6.12 -4.73 4.46
CA LYS A 261 6.45 -6.01 3.81
C LYS A 261 5.83 -6.11 2.41
N ALA A 262 4.54 -5.80 2.25
CA ALA A 262 3.84 -5.91 0.96
C ALA A 262 4.43 -4.99 -0.13
N PHE A 263 5.04 -3.87 0.28
CA PHE A 263 5.70 -2.90 -0.62
C PHE A 263 7.23 -3.00 -0.63
N ASN A 264 7.81 -4.04 -0.03
CA ASN A 264 9.25 -4.32 0.00
C ASN A 264 10.11 -3.18 0.59
N TYR A 265 9.63 -2.55 1.66
CA TYR A 265 10.42 -1.58 2.40
C TYR A 265 11.16 -2.24 3.57
N PRO A 266 12.51 -2.15 3.61
CA PRO A 266 13.35 -2.82 4.61
C PRO A 266 13.38 -2.07 5.96
N ILE A 267 12.21 -1.61 6.43
CA ILE A 267 12.06 -0.92 7.71
C ILE A 267 11.42 -1.89 8.69
N SER A 268 12.15 -2.28 9.72
CA SER A 268 11.65 -3.17 10.77
C SER A 268 10.86 -2.38 11.82
N LEU A 269 9.66 -1.95 11.43
CA LEU A 269 8.73 -1.20 12.27
C LEU A 269 7.43 -2.01 12.42
N THR A 270 6.99 -2.18 13.67
CA THR A 270 5.67 -2.74 13.99
C THR A 270 4.86 -1.76 14.83
N GLY A 271 3.55 -1.91 14.80
CA GLY A 271 2.61 -1.07 15.54
C GLY A 271 1.26 -0.95 14.82
N LYS A 272 0.23 -0.64 15.59
CA LYS A 272 -1.12 -0.42 15.06
C LYS A 272 -1.24 1.03 14.60
N MET A 273 -1.33 1.22 13.30
CA MET A 273 -1.39 2.52 12.64
C MET A 273 -2.82 2.89 12.27
N SER A 274 -3.20 4.11 12.62
CA SER A 274 -4.37 4.81 12.11
C SER A 274 -3.89 5.99 11.25
N LEU A 275 -4.55 6.20 10.12
CA LEU A 275 -4.17 7.21 9.14
C LEU A 275 -5.42 7.83 8.54
N VAL A 276 -5.44 9.16 8.40
CA VAL A 276 -6.43 9.86 7.58
C VAL A 276 -5.67 10.82 6.68
N GLY A 277 -5.89 10.77 5.38
CA GLY A 277 -5.18 11.65 4.46
C GLY A 277 -5.85 11.82 3.11
N ASP A 278 -5.23 12.68 2.31
CA ASP A 278 -5.63 13.05 0.96
C ASP A 278 -4.42 12.95 0.05
N PHE A 279 -4.50 12.09 -0.96
CA PHE A 279 -3.40 11.85 -1.90
C PHE A 279 -3.87 11.99 -3.34
N SER A 280 -3.00 12.50 -4.20
CA SER A 280 -3.28 12.67 -5.62
C SER A 280 -2.09 12.27 -6.47
N GLY A 281 -2.40 11.77 -7.67
CA GLY A 281 -1.43 11.30 -8.64
C GLY A 281 -2.01 11.23 -10.05
N ALA A 282 -1.23 10.65 -10.96
CA ALA A 282 -1.61 10.49 -12.37
C ALA A 282 -1.75 9.03 -12.80
N ASP A 283 -1.34 8.08 -11.94
CA ASP A 283 -1.42 6.65 -12.24
C ASP A 283 -1.60 5.80 -10.97
N ILE A 284 -2.47 4.78 -11.01
CA ILE A 284 -2.76 3.81 -9.94
C ILE A 284 -1.76 2.66 -10.05
N ASP A 285 -0.53 2.95 -9.62
CA ASP A 285 0.55 1.97 -9.58
C ASP A 285 1.50 2.24 -8.39
N ALA A 286 2.14 1.19 -7.89
CA ALA A 286 3.03 1.28 -6.72
C ALA A 286 4.34 2.02 -7.01
N GLU A 287 4.85 1.99 -8.23
CA GLU A 287 5.99 2.79 -8.68
C GLU A 287 5.56 4.25 -8.90
N ALA A 288 4.40 4.48 -9.52
CA ALA A 288 3.83 5.82 -9.64
C ALA A 288 3.64 6.47 -8.26
N PHE A 289 3.06 5.76 -7.29
CA PHE A 289 2.92 6.23 -5.91
C PHE A 289 4.26 6.66 -5.30
N ARG A 290 5.31 5.86 -5.53
CA ARG A 290 6.65 6.13 -5.04
C ARG A 290 7.32 7.36 -5.66
N HIS A 291 6.94 7.76 -6.88
CA HIS A 291 7.70 8.79 -7.62
C HIS A 291 6.92 10.08 -7.89
N SER A 292 5.60 10.01 -8.11
CA SER A 292 4.85 11.13 -8.68
C SER A 292 3.72 11.62 -7.77
N TRP A 293 3.27 10.79 -6.84
CA TRP A 293 2.16 11.14 -5.97
C TRP A 293 2.52 12.22 -4.96
N LYS A 294 1.50 12.96 -4.53
CA LYS A 294 1.59 14.02 -3.54
C LYS A 294 0.38 13.96 -2.62
N GLY A 295 0.52 14.41 -1.38
CA GLY A 295 -0.58 14.37 -0.44
C GLY A 295 -0.18 14.73 0.97
N LYS A 296 -1.16 14.73 1.85
CA LYS A 296 -0.97 14.94 3.29
C LYS A 296 -1.77 13.91 4.07
N ALA A 297 -1.26 13.52 5.22
CA ALA A 297 -1.99 12.65 6.13
C ALA A 297 -1.62 12.97 7.57
N HIS A 298 -2.54 12.70 8.48
CA HIS A 298 -2.23 12.57 9.90
C HIS A 298 -2.04 11.09 10.24
N VAL A 299 -0.99 10.79 10.99
CA VAL A 299 -0.65 9.42 11.40
C VAL A 299 -0.65 9.34 12.92
N ASP A 300 -1.37 8.35 13.44
CA ASP A 300 -1.33 7.94 14.84
C ASP A 300 -0.99 6.46 14.91
N MET A 301 0.00 6.12 15.72
CA MET A 301 0.41 4.74 15.91
C MET A 301 0.43 4.41 17.40
N SER A 302 -0.05 3.22 17.74
CA SER A 302 0.03 2.66 19.09
C SER A 302 0.89 1.41 19.14
N ASN A 303 1.49 1.17 20.31
CA ASN A 303 2.36 0.02 20.58
C ASN A 303 3.48 -0.12 19.54
N THR A 304 4.15 0.99 19.24
CA THR A 304 5.17 1.02 18.20
C THR A 304 6.47 0.38 18.69
N ARG A 305 7.13 -0.31 17.78
CA ARG A 305 8.44 -0.91 18.00
C ARG A 305 9.27 -0.77 16.74
N LEU A 306 10.35 -0.03 16.85
CA LEU A 306 11.38 0.11 15.83
C LEU A 306 12.57 -0.75 16.20
N GLU A 307 12.87 -1.77 15.39
CA GLU A 307 14.03 -2.64 15.58
C GLU A 307 15.31 -2.00 15.03
N GLY A 308 16.45 -2.41 15.58
CA GLY A 308 17.78 -2.05 15.07
C GLY A 308 18.34 -0.76 15.65
N MET A 309 17.54 0.04 16.35
CA MET A 309 18.02 1.23 17.04
C MET A 309 17.29 1.43 18.37
N ASN A 310 18.00 1.27 19.49
CA ASN A 310 17.50 1.59 20.83
C ASN A 310 17.91 3.01 21.25
N PHE A 311 17.01 3.97 21.11
CA PHE A 311 17.28 5.39 21.40
C PHE A 311 17.65 5.63 22.87
N GLN A 312 17.09 4.86 23.78
CA GLN A 312 17.35 4.98 25.22
C GLN A 312 18.79 4.57 25.52
N GLN A 313 19.20 3.43 24.98
CA GLN A 313 20.55 2.91 25.11
C GLN A 313 21.59 3.87 24.49
N LEU A 314 21.28 4.47 23.33
CA LEU A 314 22.17 5.45 22.70
C LEU A 314 22.41 6.67 23.60
N VAL A 315 21.36 7.20 24.24
CA VAL A 315 21.47 8.32 25.17
C VAL A 315 22.26 7.93 26.41
N GLN A 316 21.94 6.79 27.02
CA GLN A 316 22.63 6.29 28.22
C GLN A 316 24.13 6.09 27.98
N GLN A 317 24.51 5.36 26.92
CA GLN A 317 25.91 5.12 26.57
C GLN A 317 26.68 6.40 26.27
N ALA A 318 26.03 7.42 25.74
CA ALA A 318 26.67 8.70 25.51
C ALA A 318 26.89 9.47 26.81
N VAL A 319 25.94 9.47 27.73
CA VAL A 319 26.10 10.06 29.07
C VAL A 319 27.25 9.40 29.83
N GLU A 320 27.32 8.07 29.82
CA GLU A 320 28.41 7.32 30.46
C GLU A 320 29.78 7.68 29.83
N ARG A 321 29.86 7.75 28.49
CA ARG A 321 31.08 8.15 27.76
C ARG A 321 31.54 9.58 28.09
N SER A 322 30.61 10.48 28.38
CA SER A 322 30.90 11.85 28.77
C SER A 322 31.26 12.02 30.26
N GLY A 323 31.35 10.92 31.02
CA GLY A 323 31.74 10.91 32.43
C GLY A 323 30.60 11.11 33.43
N GLY A 324 29.33 10.96 33.00
CA GLY A 324 28.18 10.95 33.90
C GLY A 324 28.01 9.60 34.61
N ASP A 325 27.74 9.62 35.91
CA ASP A 325 27.38 8.42 36.67
C ASP A 325 25.88 8.10 36.52
N ALA A 326 25.55 7.58 35.34
CA ALA A 326 24.19 7.20 34.96
C ALA A 326 24.23 5.80 34.35
N GLN A 327 24.18 4.78 35.22
CA GLN A 327 24.29 3.38 34.83
C GLN A 327 22.96 2.83 34.30
N GLN A 328 23.06 1.96 33.30
CA GLN A 328 21.94 1.19 32.78
C GLN A 328 21.46 0.12 33.79
N SER A 329 20.15 0.07 34.07
CA SER A 329 19.52 -1.10 34.68
C SER A 329 19.66 -2.29 33.73
N GLN A 330 20.21 -3.43 34.19
CA GLN A 330 20.44 -4.64 33.35
C GLN A 330 19.16 -5.31 32.79
N GLU A 331 17.98 -4.77 33.05
CA GLU A 331 16.72 -5.34 32.57
C GLU A 331 16.38 -4.82 31.16
N ASN A 332 16.23 -5.77 30.23
CA ASN A 332 15.80 -5.62 28.83
C ASN A 332 16.83 -5.02 27.85
N MET A 333 17.79 -5.88 27.45
CA MET A 333 18.79 -5.70 26.38
C MET A 333 18.21 -5.81 24.96
N ASP A 334 16.98 -5.37 24.74
CA ASP A 334 16.35 -5.45 23.43
C ASP A 334 16.81 -4.27 22.56
N ASN A 335 17.36 -4.54 21.36
CA ASN A 335 17.88 -3.50 20.45
C ASN A 335 16.73 -2.82 19.67
N ALA A 336 15.81 -2.22 20.41
CA ALA A 336 14.63 -1.61 19.85
C ALA A 336 14.20 -0.36 20.62
N THR A 337 13.57 0.56 19.90
CA THR A 337 12.85 1.69 20.48
C THR A 337 11.37 1.36 20.56
N ARG A 338 10.79 1.48 21.75
CA ARG A 338 9.38 1.20 22.02
C ARG A 338 8.65 2.47 22.44
N LEU A 339 7.53 2.77 21.80
CA LEU A 339 6.62 3.86 22.19
C LEU A 339 5.20 3.33 22.33
N ASP A 340 4.52 3.73 23.39
CA ASP A 340 3.10 3.42 23.61
C ASP A 340 2.24 4.14 22.56
N ARG A 341 2.65 5.37 22.19
CA ARG A 341 2.04 6.16 21.11
C ARG A 341 3.08 6.94 20.32
N PHE A 342 2.86 7.08 19.02
CA PHE A 342 3.62 7.94 18.11
C PHE A 342 2.66 8.65 17.16
N THR A 343 2.78 9.96 17.02
CA THR A 343 1.97 10.78 16.11
C THR A 343 2.85 11.66 15.24
N THR A 344 2.41 11.96 14.02
CA THR A 344 3.09 12.88 13.11
C THR A 344 2.15 13.33 11.99
N ASP A 345 2.40 14.53 11.48
CA ASP A 345 1.80 14.98 10.22
C ASP A 345 2.74 14.65 9.06
N LEU A 346 2.21 13.94 8.08
CA LEU A 346 2.92 13.42 6.93
C LEU A 346 2.61 14.27 5.71
N THR A 347 3.64 14.69 4.98
CA THR A 347 3.50 15.27 3.63
C THR A 347 4.26 14.40 2.63
N LEU A 348 3.56 13.88 1.63
CA LEU A 348 4.17 13.20 0.49
C LEU A 348 4.32 14.20 -0.67
N ASN A 349 5.51 14.26 -1.24
CA ASN A 349 5.77 15.02 -2.46
C ASN A 349 6.78 14.27 -3.34
N LYS A 350 6.27 13.58 -4.37
CA LYS A 350 7.09 12.96 -5.43
C LYS A 350 8.23 12.09 -4.88
N GLY A 351 7.87 11.17 -3.99
CA GLY A 351 8.79 10.23 -3.37
C GLY A 351 9.53 10.72 -2.13
N THR A 352 9.44 12.03 -1.80
CA THR A 352 9.90 12.52 -0.50
C THR A 352 8.72 12.59 0.47
N LEU A 353 8.85 11.89 1.59
CA LEU A 353 7.90 11.86 2.68
C LEU A 353 8.48 12.68 3.84
N THR A 354 7.87 13.82 4.13
CA THR A 354 8.20 14.66 5.28
C THR A 354 7.35 14.25 6.47
N LEU A 355 8.00 14.07 7.62
CA LEU A 355 7.37 13.85 8.92
C LEU A 355 7.56 15.12 9.75
N ASP A 356 6.48 15.83 9.98
CA ASP A 356 6.43 17.04 10.79
C ASP A 356 5.76 16.74 12.14
N ASP A 357 6.09 17.54 13.14
CA ASP A 357 5.51 17.49 14.48
C ASP A 357 5.46 16.07 15.07
N MET A 358 6.55 15.31 14.88
CA MET A 358 6.66 13.97 15.45
C MET A 358 6.59 14.06 16.97
N VAL A 359 5.71 13.27 17.58
CA VAL A 359 5.62 13.14 19.04
C VAL A 359 5.52 11.67 19.38
N GLY A 360 6.46 11.17 20.18
CA GLY A 360 6.49 9.79 20.66
C GLY A 360 6.52 9.74 22.17
N GLN A 361 5.77 8.81 22.77
CA GLN A 361 5.65 8.70 24.22
C GLN A 361 5.61 7.24 24.66
N SER A 362 6.32 6.94 25.74
CA SER A 362 6.16 5.76 26.58
C SER A 362 6.51 6.07 28.03
N SER A 363 6.28 5.09 28.92
CA SER A 363 6.75 5.15 30.32
C SER A 363 8.26 5.43 30.48
N MET A 364 9.07 5.13 29.47
CA MET A 364 10.53 5.20 29.54
C MET A 364 11.15 6.22 28.58
N LEU A 365 10.44 6.67 27.55
CA LEU A 365 10.97 7.59 26.52
C LEU A 365 9.90 8.58 26.07
N ALA A 366 10.25 9.85 26.00
CA ALA A 366 9.50 10.85 25.26
C ALA A 366 10.39 11.40 24.14
N LEU A 367 9.84 11.59 22.95
CA LEU A 367 10.54 12.22 21.84
C LEU A 367 9.65 13.24 21.14
N THR A 368 10.29 14.26 20.59
CA THR A 368 9.70 15.16 19.58
C THR A 368 10.64 15.25 18.39
N GLY A 369 10.18 15.60 17.20
CA GLY A 369 11.09 15.70 16.07
C GLY A 369 10.44 16.07 14.74
N SER A 370 11.28 16.11 13.71
CA SER A 370 10.87 16.23 12.32
C SER A 370 11.93 15.60 11.40
N GLY A 371 11.57 15.35 10.15
CA GLY A 371 12.53 14.78 9.21
C GLY A 371 11.93 14.38 7.87
N THR A 372 12.77 13.77 7.04
CA THR A 372 12.40 13.33 5.70
C THR A 372 12.82 11.90 5.44
N LEU A 373 12.01 11.20 4.65
CA LEU A 373 12.26 9.86 4.13
C LEU A 373 12.15 9.93 2.60
N ASP A 374 13.14 9.40 1.90
CA ASP A 374 13.12 9.26 0.45
C ASP A 374 12.73 7.81 0.11
N LEU A 375 11.51 7.64 -0.44
CA LEU A 375 10.94 6.33 -0.78
C LEU A 375 11.63 5.67 -1.97
N VAL A 376 12.31 6.45 -2.81
CA VAL A 376 13.01 5.98 -4.00
C VAL A 376 14.43 5.58 -3.64
N LYS A 377 15.16 6.46 -2.95
CA LYS A 377 16.54 6.21 -2.50
C LYS A 377 16.62 5.34 -1.25
N GLN A 378 15.49 5.07 -0.60
CA GLN A 378 15.39 4.31 0.64
C GLN A 378 16.32 4.87 1.73
N SER A 379 16.26 6.19 1.91
CA SER A 379 17.09 6.92 2.85
C SER A 379 16.25 7.81 3.76
N CYS A 380 16.81 8.21 4.90
CA CYS A 380 16.19 9.20 5.78
C CYS A 380 17.20 10.24 6.27
N ASP A 381 16.65 11.34 6.76
CA ASP A 381 17.32 12.33 7.60
C ASP A 381 16.28 12.87 8.59
N THR A 382 16.37 12.41 9.83
CA THR A 382 15.43 12.72 10.91
C THR A 382 16.16 13.29 12.11
N GLN A 383 15.51 14.23 12.78
CA GLN A 383 16.00 14.88 13.99
C GLN A 383 14.98 14.68 15.11
N PHE A 384 15.47 14.22 16.25
CA PHE A 384 14.69 13.94 17.44
C PHE A 384 15.28 14.68 18.64
N ASN A 385 14.40 15.17 19.50
CA ASN A 385 14.71 15.64 20.84
C ASN A 385 14.21 14.59 21.82
N LEU A 386 15.13 13.84 22.43
CA LEU A 386 14.84 12.69 23.28
C LEU A 386 14.85 13.07 24.76
N ARG A 387 13.93 12.53 25.54
CA ARG A 387 13.94 12.56 27.01
C ARG A 387 13.74 11.16 27.53
N VAL A 388 14.73 10.63 28.23
CA VAL A 388 14.66 9.29 28.84
C VAL A 388 14.05 9.42 30.22
N LEU A 389 12.81 8.96 30.40
CA LEU A 389 11.99 9.21 31.59
C LEU A 389 12.23 8.18 32.71
N GLY A 390 12.70 6.99 32.37
CA GLY A 390 12.91 5.87 33.29
C GLY A 390 14.11 5.00 32.89
N GLY A 391 14.39 3.97 33.68
CA GLY A 391 15.51 3.04 33.42
C GLY A 391 16.90 3.57 33.79
N TRP A 392 16.97 4.60 34.63
CA TRP A 392 18.23 5.19 35.11
C TRP A 392 18.59 4.68 36.52
N ASN A 393 19.87 4.35 36.75
CA ASN A 393 20.49 4.19 38.07
C ASN A 393 21.69 5.15 38.20
N GLY A 394 22.07 5.57 39.40
CA GLY A 394 23.21 6.47 39.63
C GLY A 394 22.84 7.80 40.31
N ASP A 395 23.54 8.88 39.98
CA ASP A 395 23.35 10.20 40.63
C ASP A 395 21.96 10.78 40.37
N SER A 396 21.18 10.93 41.45
CA SER A 396 19.81 11.44 41.41
C SER A 396 19.69 12.84 40.79
N ASN A 397 20.67 13.72 40.94
CA ASN A 397 20.62 15.08 40.37
C ASN A 397 20.83 15.05 38.85
N LEU A 398 21.82 14.29 38.39
CA LEU A 398 22.11 14.09 36.98
C LEU A 398 20.92 13.42 36.26
N ILE A 399 20.34 12.39 36.88
CA ILE A 399 19.15 11.72 36.36
C ILE A 399 17.97 12.67 36.24
N THR A 400 17.75 13.52 37.25
CA THR A 400 16.67 14.53 37.20
C THR A 400 16.89 15.50 36.04
N PHE A 401 18.12 16.01 35.87
CA PHE A 401 18.48 16.87 34.75
C PHE A 401 18.26 16.20 33.38
N LEU A 402 18.65 14.93 33.22
CA LEU A 402 18.48 14.18 31.97
C LEU A 402 17.02 13.84 31.64
N LYS A 403 16.16 13.71 32.65
CA LYS A 403 14.71 13.53 32.44
C LYS A 403 14.05 14.81 31.92
N GLU A 404 14.54 15.97 32.34
CA GLU A 404 13.98 17.28 31.98
C GLU A 404 14.60 17.86 30.70
N THR A 405 15.84 17.51 30.40
CA THR A 405 16.61 18.09 29.28
C THR A 405 16.50 17.25 28.01
N PRO A 406 15.97 17.80 26.91
CA PRO A 406 15.96 17.10 25.63
C PRO A 406 17.37 16.90 25.08
N VAL A 407 17.67 15.69 24.62
CA VAL A 407 18.92 15.30 23.97
C VAL A 407 18.71 15.24 22.45
N PRO A 408 19.36 16.11 21.66
CA PRO A 408 19.28 16.07 20.20
C PRO A 408 19.96 14.82 19.62
N LEU A 409 19.18 14.02 18.89
CA LEU A 409 19.59 12.87 18.10
C LEU A 409 19.26 13.14 16.64
N ARG A 410 20.21 12.97 15.72
CA ARG A 410 19.95 12.91 14.28
C ARG A 410 20.20 11.49 13.78
N VAL A 411 19.28 10.95 13.00
CA VAL A 411 19.40 9.64 12.34
C VAL A 411 19.34 9.86 10.83
N TYR A 412 20.32 9.37 10.08
CA TYR A 412 20.41 9.64 8.64
C TYR A 412 21.11 8.54 7.85
N GLY A 413 20.90 8.52 6.54
CA GLY A 413 21.53 7.54 5.63
C GLY A 413 20.51 6.58 5.03
N LYS A 414 20.99 5.46 4.47
CA LYS A 414 20.11 4.43 3.90
C LYS A 414 19.44 3.64 5.01
N TRP A 415 18.21 3.19 4.82
CA TRP A 415 17.44 2.49 5.87
C TRP A 415 18.11 1.20 6.38
N GLN A 416 18.92 0.54 5.55
CA GLN A 416 19.69 -0.65 5.95
C GLN A 416 21.02 -0.33 6.64
N GLU A 417 21.50 0.92 6.53
CA GLU A 417 22.81 1.38 6.99
C GLU A 417 22.67 2.76 7.65
N LEU A 418 21.83 2.83 8.68
CA LEU A 418 21.54 4.09 9.36
C LEU A 418 22.75 4.55 10.20
N ASN A 419 23.08 5.82 10.06
CA ASN A 419 24.05 6.52 10.88
C ASN A 419 23.32 7.40 11.89
N TYR A 420 24.00 7.74 12.98
CA TYR A 420 23.45 8.65 13.98
C TYR A 420 24.50 9.61 14.52
N THR A 421 24.05 10.79 14.93
CA THR A 421 24.84 11.75 15.71
C THR A 421 24.05 12.20 16.93
N LEU A 422 24.69 12.24 18.09
CA LEU A 422 24.06 12.57 19.36
C LEU A 422 24.86 13.67 20.08
N GLN A 423 24.19 14.71 20.55
CA GLN A 423 24.84 15.90 21.13
C GLN A 423 24.76 15.92 22.67
N VAL A 424 25.30 14.90 23.34
CA VAL A 424 25.28 14.83 24.82
C VAL A 424 26.39 15.64 25.48
N ASP A 425 27.60 15.61 24.91
CA ASP A 425 28.79 16.23 25.51
C ASP A 425 28.61 17.71 25.82
N GLN A 426 27.97 18.44 24.90
CA GLN A 426 27.76 19.87 25.05
C GLN A 426 26.72 20.18 26.14
N LEU A 427 25.69 19.35 26.28
CA LEU A 427 24.65 19.47 27.32
C LEU A 427 25.25 19.18 28.70
N LEU A 428 25.99 18.08 28.84
CA LEU A 428 26.61 17.70 30.11
C LEU A 428 27.71 18.67 30.55
N ARG A 429 28.54 19.14 29.62
CA ARG A 429 29.57 20.15 29.92
C ARG A 429 28.93 21.42 30.51
N LYS A 430 27.83 21.88 29.91
CA LYS A 430 27.09 23.04 30.40
C LYS A 430 26.51 22.78 31.80
N HIS A 431 25.90 21.61 32.02
CA HIS A 431 25.38 21.22 33.33
C HIS A 431 26.46 21.17 34.41
N LEU A 432 27.61 20.55 34.13
CA LEU A 432 28.74 20.49 35.06
C LEU A 432 29.31 21.89 35.36
N GLN A 433 29.38 22.77 34.37
CA GLN A 433 29.79 24.17 34.58
C GLN A 433 28.81 24.91 35.47
N ASP A 434 27.51 24.76 35.24
CA ASP A 434 26.46 25.42 36.02
C ASP A 434 26.42 24.89 37.46
N GLU A 435 26.54 23.57 37.66
CA GLU A 435 26.62 22.94 38.98
C GLU A 435 27.90 23.34 39.73
N ALA A 436 29.05 23.41 39.05
CA ALA A 436 30.29 23.91 39.63
C ALA A 436 30.15 25.39 40.04
N LYS A 437 29.59 26.24 39.17
CA LYS A 437 29.30 27.66 39.49
C LYS A 437 28.36 27.75 40.70
N ARG A 438 27.30 26.94 40.76
CA ARG A 438 26.35 26.90 41.89
C ARG A 438 27.03 26.48 43.19
N ARG A 439 27.77 25.38 43.21
CA ARG A 439 28.47 24.90 44.42
C ARG A 439 29.54 25.89 44.90
N LEU A 440 30.26 26.52 43.97
CA LEU A 440 31.22 27.57 44.30
C LEU A 440 30.53 28.83 44.87
N ASN A 441 29.38 29.22 44.32
CA ASN A 441 28.55 30.30 44.86
C ASN A 441 28.02 29.96 46.26
N ASP A 442 27.46 28.76 46.47
CA ASP A 442 26.97 28.30 47.77
C ASP A 442 28.10 28.24 48.81
N TRP A 443 29.29 27.77 48.42
CA TRP A 443 30.46 27.77 49.28
C TRP A 443 30.92 29.20 49.61
N ALA A 444 31.02 30.08 48.62
CA ALA A 444 31.37 31.49 48.82
C ALA A 444 30.35 32.18 49.74
N ASP A 445 29.08 31.80 49.62
CA ASP A 445 28.01 32.35 50.42
C ASP A 445 27.99 31.85 51.87
N ARG A 446 28.43 30.61 52.12
CA ARG A 446 28.65 30.08 53.47
C ARG A 446 29.93 30.61 54.12
N ASN A 447 30.89 31.09 53.33
CA ASN A 447 32.20 31.58 53.78
C ASN A 447 32.39 33.09 53.60
N LYS A 448 31.29 33.87 53.59
CA LYS A 448 31.26 35.33 53.33
C LYS A 448 32.20 36.14 54.22
N ASP A 449 32.51 35.66 55.41
CA ASP A 449 33.36 36.34 56.39
C ASP A 449 34.86 36.05 56.22
N THR A 450 35.24 35.12 55.35
CA THR A 450 36.63 34.79 55.06
C THR A 450 37.13 35.52 53.80
N ARG A 451 38.43 35.86 53.77
CA ARG A 451 39.07 36.53 52.62
C ARG A 451 38.93 35.68 51.33
N ASN A 452 39.09 34.37 51.45
CA ASN A 452 38.98 33.42 50.34
C ASN A 452 37.55 33.36 49.77
N GLY A 453 36.52 33.44 50.60
CA GLY A 453 35.11 33.51 50.15
C GLY A 453 34.81 34.76 49.33
N LYS A 454 35.37 35.92 49.72
CA LYS A 454 35.21 37.20 48.99
C LYS A 454 35.92 37.20 47.63
N ASP A 455 37.09 36.57 47.53
CA ASP A 455 37.86 36.49 46.29
C ASP A 455 37.22 35.52 45.27
N VAL A 456 36.71 34.38 45.72
CA VAL A 456 35.96 33.43 44.87
C VAL A 456 34.69 34.09 44.30
N LYS A 457 33.94 34.83 45.12
CA LYS A 457 32.74 35.54 44.67
C LYS A 457 33.03 36.62 43.62
N LYS A 458 34.16 37.33 43.74
CA LYS A 458 34.61 38.30 42.73
C LYS A 458 35.01 37.64 41.40
N LEU A 459 35.59 36.44 41.44
CA LEU A 459 35.96 35.68 40.24
C LEU A 459 34.73 35.11 39.53
N LEU A 460 33.76 34.58 40.28
CA LEU A 460 32.50 34.07 39.72
C LEU A 460 31.68 35.17 39.02
N ASN A 461 31.67 36.39 39.56
CA ASN A 461 30.99 37.53 38.92
C ASN A 461 31.61 37.99 37.58
N LYS A 462 32.80 37.51 37.23
CA LYS A 462 33.49 37.81 35.95
C LYS A 462 33.36 36.70 34.90
N LEU A 463 32.78 35.55 35.25
CA LEU A 463 32.66 34.32 34.45
C LEU A 463 31.21 34.01 34.09
#